data_AF-A0A7V0XZD2-F1
#
_entry.id   AF-A0A7V0XZD2-F1
#
_cell.length_a   1.000
_cell.length_b   1.000
_cell.length_c   1.000
_cell.angle_alpha   90.00
_cell.angle_beta   90.00
_cell.angle_gamma   90.00
#
_symmetry.space_group_name_H-M   'P 1'
#
loop_
_entity.id
_entity.type
_entity.pdbx_description
1 polymer ?
#
loop_
_entity_poly.entity_id
_entity_poly.type
_entity_poly.pdbx_seq_one_letter_code
_entity_poly.pdbx_strand_id
1 'polypeptide(L)'
;MRKACRMVENKLLDYIEGNLPANMIKSIEEHRKSCVKCDHIVERVSAVLFEVPKIERFQISDSFWPGLQEKIRKSERVLPVSDRIFSGFKMMLRPAALILILLAGIFFGYQMGNVTDGFGEISINKITDADLHSQVFVEKYLQDFQEVLKGSPAEFYLQAEFDK
;
A
#
# COMPACT_ATOMS: atom_id res chain seq x y z
N MET A 1 -44.77 -31.72 -24.40
CA MET A 1 -43.68 -32.45 -23.70
C MET A 1 -42.42 -31.62 -23.40
N ARG A 2 -41.94 -30.68 -24.24
CA ARG A 2 -40.67 -29.97 -23.98
C ARG A 2 -40.63 -29.03 -22.76
N LYS A 3 -41.74 -28.38 -22.38
CA LYS A 3 -41.76 -27.40 -21.27
C LYS A 3 -41.52 -28.05 -19.90
N ALA A 4 -42.13 -29.21 -19.64
CA ALA A 4 -41.96 -29.95 -18.39
C ALA A 4 -40.53 -30.48 -18.22
N CYS A 5 -39.91 -31.00 -19.29
CA CYS A 5 -38.51 -31.42 -19.24
C CYS A 5 -37.58 -30.24 -18.90
N ARG A 6 -37.80 -29.08 -19.53
CA ARG A 6 -37.02 -27.86 -19.25
C ARG A 6 -37.20 -27.38 -17.81
N MET A 7 -38.39 -27.55 -17.23
CA MET A 7 -38.62 -27.25 -15.81
C MET A 7 -37.78 -28.16 -14.92
N VAL A 8 -37.78 -29.48 -15.17
CA VAL A 8 -36.96 -30.43 -14.40
C VAL A 8 -35.48 -30.11 -14.56
N GLU A 9 -34.99 -29.86 -15.78
CA GLU A 9 -33.59 -29.50 -16.03
C GLU A 9 -33.18 -28.23 -15.27
N ASN A 10 -34.03 -27.19 -15.25
CA ASN A 10 -33.76 -25.93 -14.54
C ASN A 10 -33.84 -26.05 -13.01
N LYS A 11 -34.58 -27.03 -12.50
CA LYS A 11 -34.83 -27.24 -11.06
C LYS A 11 -34.17 -28.50 -10.51
N LEU A 12 -33.25 -29.08 -11.27
CA LEU A 12 -32.64 -30.35 -10.95
C LEU A 12 -31.77 -30.28 -9.69
N LEU A 13 -30.95 -29.24 -9.57
CA LEU A 13 -30.07 -29.04 -8.41
C LEU A 13 -30.89 -28.79 -7.14
N ASP A 14 -31.82 -27.83 -7.20
CA ASP A 14 -32.77 -27.56 -6.11
C ASP A 14 -33.48 -28.85 -5.66
N TYR A 15 -33.79 -29.76 -6.59
CA TYR A 15 -34.49 -31.03 -6.32
C TYR A 15 -33.61 -32.02 -5.59
N ILE A 16 -32.37 -32.19 -6.04
CA ILE A 16 -31.40 -33.11 -5.42
C ILE A 16 -31.00 -32.61 -4.02
N GLU A 17 -30.90 -31.30 -3.83
CA GLU A 17 -30.57 -30.67 -2.54
C GLU A 17 -31.76 -30.59 -1.56
N GLY A 18 -32.98 -30.87 -2.00
CA GLY A 18 -34.18 -30.81 -1.16
C GLY A 18 -34.73 -29.41 -0.90
N ASN A 19 -34.33 -28.43 -1.71
CA ASN A 19 -34.68 -27.01 -1.55
C ASN A 19 -35.99 -26.60 -2.27
N LEU A 20 -36.76 -27.55 -2.82
CA LEU A 20 -38.05 -27.27 -3.47
C LEU A 20 -39.26 -27.43 -2.55
N PRO A 21 -40.34 -26.66 -2.79
CA PRO A 21 -41.60 -26.85 -2.10
C PRO A 21 -42.27 -28.19 -2.52
N ALA A 22 -43.01 -28.80 -1.60
CA ALA A 22 -43.57 -30.15 -1.74
C ALA A 22 -44.45 -30.36 -2.98
N ASN A 23 -45.12 -29.30 -3.46
CA ASN A 23 -45.92 -29.35 -4.68
C ASN A 23 -45.08 -29.52 -5.95
N MET A 24 -43.89 -28.91 -6.01
CA MET A 24 -42.99 -29.07 -7.15
C MET A 24 -42.26 -30.41 -7.13
N ILE A 25 -41.91 -30.91 -5.95
CA ILE A 25 -41.33 -32.25 -5.78
C ILE A 25 -42.24 -33.31 -6.41
N LYS A 26 -43.54 -33.30 -6.06
CA LYS A 26 -44.52 -34.22 -6.66
C LYS A 26 -44.60 -34.11 -8.19
N SER A 27 -44.64 -32.88 -8.72
CA SER A 27 -44.70 -32.66 -10.17
C SER A 27 -43.46 -33.19 -10.90
N ILE A 28 -42.26 -33.05 -10.30
CA ILE A 28 -41.02 -33.59 -10.84
C ILE A 28 -41.04 -35.13 -10.81
N GLU A 29 -41.49 -35.74 -9.71
CA GLU A 29 -41.60 -37.20 -9.57
C GLU A 29 -42.59 -37.82 -10.57
N GLU A 30 -43.75 -37.20 -10.76
CA GLU A 30 -44.72 -37.61 -11.77
C GLU A 30 -44.14 -37.51 -13.18
N HIS A 31 -43.42 -36.42 -13.48
CA HIS A 31 -42.77 -36.27 -14.78
C HIS A 31 -41.69 -37.33 -14.99
N ARG A 32 -40.90 -37.63 -13.96
CA ARG A 32 -39.83 -38.62 -13.98
C ARG A 32 -40.35 -40.01 -14.35
N LYS A 33 -41.47 -40.43 -13.76
CA LYS A 33 -42.16 -41.69 -14.10
C LYS A 33 -42.62 -41.75 -15.56
N SER A 34 -42.95 -40.61 -16.16
CA SER A 34 -43.44 -40.52 -17.55
C SER A 34 -42.34 -40.26 -18.59
N CYS A 35 -41.12 -39.87 -18.18
CA CYS A 35 -40.06 -39.41 -19.08
C CYS A 35 -38.70 -40.02 -18.73
N VAL A 36 -38.33 -41.05 -19.50
CA VAL A 36 -37.05 -41.77 -19.37
C VAL A 36 -35.83 -40.84 -19.44
N LYS A 37 -35.88 -39.80 -20.28
CA LYS A 37 -34.79 -38.82 -20.40
C LYS A 37 -34.54 -38.10 -19.06
N CYS A 38 -35.60 -37.61 -18.44
CA CYS A 38 -35.50 -36.86 -17.19
C CYS A 38 -35.12 -37.78 -16.02
N ASP A 39 -35.59 -39.03 -16.00
CA ASP A 39 -35.20 -40.03 -15.01
C ASP A 39 -33.68 -40.29 -15.04
N HIS A 40 -33.13 -40.57 -16.22
CA HIS A 40 -31.69 -40.78 -16.36
C HIS A 40 -30.83 -39.57 -16.01
N ILE A 41 -31.30 -38.35 -16.32
CA ILE A 41 -30.57 -37.13 -15.96
C ILE A 41 -30.51 -36.98 -14.44
N VAL A 42 -31.64 -37.16 -13.75
CA VAL A 42 -31.71 -37.09 -12.29
C VAL A 42 -30.81 -38.14 -11.65
N GLU A 43 -30.89 -39.38 -12.13
CA GLU A 43 -30.08 -40.49 -11.64
C GLU A 43 -28.57 -40.20 -11.79
N ARG A 44 -28.12 -39.81 -12.98
CA ARG A 44 -26.69 -39.52 -13.24
C ARG A 44 -26.16 -38.37 -12.40
N VAL A 45 -26.91 -37.27 -12.30
CA VAL A 45 -26.46 -36.10 -11.54
C VAL A 45 -26.45 -36.42 -10.04
N SER A 46 -27.43 -37.18 -9.55
CA SER A 46 -27.44 -37.63 -8.16
C SER A 46 -26.26 -38.54 -7.87
N ALA A 47 -25.95 -39.51 -8.74
CA ALA A 47 -24.81 -40.41 -8.58
C ALA A 47 -23.49 -39.63 -8.48
N VAL A 48 -23.25 -38.67 -9.38
CA VAL A 48 -22.05 -37.83 -9.33
C VAL A 48 -21.98 -37.05 -8.02
N LEU A 49 -23.06 -36.41 -7.58
CA LEU A 49 -23.08 -35.63 -6.34
C LEU A 49 -22.86 -36.48 -5.08
N PHE A 50 -23.34 -37.73 -5.07
CA PHE A 50 -23.12 -38.66 -3.97
C PHE A 50 -21.73 -39.34 -4.00
N GLU A 51 -21.15 -39.49 -5.20
CA GLU A 51 -19.79 -40.02 -5.39
C GLU A 51 -18.69 -38.97 -5.15
N VAL A 52 -19.01 -37.67 -5.20
CA VAL A 52 -18.04 -36.65 -4.76
C VAL A 52 -17.71 -36.94 -3.30
N PRO A 53 -16.43 -37.23 -2.96
CA PRO A 53 -16.06 -37.45 -1.57
C PRO A 53 -16.51 -36.21 -0.81
N LYS A 54 -17.38 -36.41 0.19
CA LYS A 54 -17.79 -35.34 1.11
C LYS A 54 -16.51 -34.70 1.56
N ILE A 55 -16.23 -33.50 1.04
CA ILE A 55 -15.01 -32.77 1.32
C ILE A 55 -14.86 -32.83 2.82
N GLU A 56 -13.78 -33.48 3.28
CA GLU A 56 -13.51 -33.61 4.71
C GLU A 56 -13.70 -32.22 5.28
N ARG A 57 -14.65 -32.09 6.22
CA ARG A 57 -14.98 -30.79 6.79
C ARG A 57 -13.67 -30.28 7.36
N PHE A 58 -13.11 -29.27 6.69
CA PHE A 58 -11.82 -28.71 7.07
C PHE A 58 -11.98 -28.31 8.54
N GLN A 59 -11.17 -28.91 9.41
CA GLN A 59 -11.18 -28.54 10.81
C GLN A 59 -10.60 -27.12 10.89
N ILE A 60 -11.52 -26.15 10.87
CA ILE A 60 -11.19 -24.76 11.07
C ILE A 60 -10.60 -24.67 12.48
N SER A 61 -9.41 -24.08 12.62
CA SER A 61 -8.81 -23.88 13.94
C SER A 61 -9.69 -22.96 14.77
N ASP A 62 -9.79 -23.21 16.08
CA ASP A 62 -10.60 -22.38 16.99
C ASP A 62 -10.20 -20.89 16.96
N SER A 63 -8.97 -20.60 16.53
CA SER A 63 -8.41 -19.25 16.37
C SER A 63 -8.79 -18.54 15.06
N PHE A 64 -9.36 -19.25 14.07
CA PHE A 64 -9.66 -18.68 12.76
C PHE A 64 -10.74 -17.59 12.85
N TRP A 65 -11.86 -17.89 13.51
CA TRP A 65 -12.96 -16.93 13.65
C TRP A 65 -12.58 -15.68 14.43
N PRO A 66 -11.94 -15.78 15.61
CA PRO A 66 -11.43 -14.61 16.31
C PRO A 66 -10.43 -13.79 15.47
N GLY A 67 -9.51 -14.47 14.76
CA GLY A 67 -8.51 -13.82 13.92
C GLY A 67 -9.12 -13.08 12.72
N LEU A 68 -10.14 -13.67 12.08
CA LEU A 68 -10.86 -13.06 10.97
C LEU A 68 -11.67 -11.85 11.43
N GLN A 69 -12.40 -11.99 12.55
CA GLN A 69 -13.20 -10.90 13.12
C GLN A 69 -12.31 -9.72 13.51
N GLU A 70 -11.12 -9.98 14.06
CA GLU A 70 -10.18 -8.90 14.39
C GLU A 70 -9.63 -8.20 13.15
N LYS A 71 -9.38 -8.93 12.06
CA LYS A 71 -8.96 -8.33 10.79
C LYS A 71 -10.05 -7.44 10.20
N ILE A 72 -11.31 -7.91 10.18
CA ILE A 72 -12.47 -7.14 9.72
C ILE A 72 -12.63 -5.88 10.58
N ARG A 73 -12.58 -6.02 11.90
CA ARG A 73 -12.67 -4.89 12.84
C ARG A 73 -11.56 -3.87 12.60
N LYS A 74 -10.33 -4.30 12.32
CA LYS A 74 -9.22 -3.39 12.01
C LYS A 74 -9.40 -2.67 10.68
N SER A 75 -9.94 -3.34 9.66
CA SER A 75 -10.23 -2.69 8.37
C SER A 75 -11.42 -1.73 8.43
N GLU A 76 -12.40 -2.00 9.29
CA GLU A 76 -13.59 -1.15 9.46
C GLU A 76 -13.40 -0.01 10.46
N ARG A 77 -12.34 -0.06 11.28
CA ARG A 77 -11.90 1.12 12.04
C ARG A 77 -11.44 2.17 11.04
N VAL A 78 -12.40 3.01 10.65
CA VAL A 78 -12.18 4.33 10.08
C VAL A 78 -11.19 5.01 11.00
N LEU A 79 -9.93 5.11 10.55
CA LEU A 79 -8.90 5.83 11.29
C LEU A 79 -9.50 7.19 11.65
N PRO A 80 -9.49 7.60 12.93
CA PRO A 80 -10.03 8.89 13.30
C PRO A 80 -9.29 9.93 12.47
N VAL A 81 -10.05 10.81 11.80
CA VAL A 81 -9.51 11.82 10.87
C VAL A 81 -8.38 12.64 11.54
N SER A 82 -8.40 12.74 12.87
CA SER A 82 -7.34 13.33 13.69
C SER A 82 -5.97 12.70 13.48
N ASP A 83 -5.83 11.38 13.39
CA ASP A 83 -4.51 10.72 13.25
C ASP A 83 -3.88 10.95 11.88
N ARG A 84 -4.71 11.13 10.84
CA ARG A 84 -4.26 11.46 9.48
C ARG A 84 -3.84 12.93 9.36
N ILE A 85 -4.47 13.83 10.11
CA ILE A 85 -4.08 15.26 10.15
C ILE A 85 -2.83 15.45 11.02
N PHE A 86 -2.76 14.77 12.17
CA PHE A 86 -1.64 14.92 13.11
C PHE A 86 -0.33 14.34 12.58
N SER A 87 -0.39 13.27 11.75
CA SER A 87 0.81 12.74 11.09
C SER A 87 1.36 13.69 10.02
N GLY A 88 0.50 14.35 9.25
CA GLY A 88 0.89 15.39 8.29
C GLY A 88 1.49 16.62 8.98
N PHE A 89 0.90 17.07 10.09
CA PHE A 89 1.46 18.18 10.89
C PHE A 89 2.82 17.84 11.52
N LYS A 90 3.00 16.63 12.05
CA LYS A 90 4.29 16.19 12.59
C LYS A 90 5.38 16.12 11.52
N MET A 91 5.04 15.76 10.29
CA MET A 91 5.98 15.72 9.17
C MET A 91 6.42 17.12 8.71
N MET A 92 5.56 18.13 8.89
CA MET A 92 5.85 19.54 8.53
C MET A 92 6.55 20.34 9.64
N LEU A 93 6.58 19.82 10.88
CA LEU A 93 7.22 20.50 12.02
C LEU A 93 8.76 20.60 11.90
N ARG A 94 9.41 19.63 11.26
CA ARG A 94 10.87 19.62 11.06
C ARG A 94 11.38 20.79 10.20
N PRO A 95 10.87 21.02 8.98
CA PRO A 95 11.32 22.16 8.19
C PRO A 95 10.91 23.51 8.82
N ALA A 96 9.75 23.58 9.48
CA ALA A 96 9.29 24.81 10.14
C ALA A 96 10.23 25.24 11.29
N ALA A 97 10.72 24.30 12.09
CA ALA A 97 11.67 24.60 13.17
C ALA A 97 12.98 25.19 12.65
N LEU A 98 13.50 24.68 11.53
CA LEU A 98 14.74 25.21 10.91
C LEU A 98 14.56 26.63 10.39
N ILE A 99 13.43 26.91 9.73
CA ILE A 99 13.11 28.27 9.26
C ILE A 99 12.99 29.22 10.45
N LEU A 100 12.36 28.77 11.55
CA LEU A 100 12.18 29.60 12.75
C LEU A 100 13.51 29.88 13.46
N ILE A 101 14.42 28.89 13.54
CA ILE A 101 15.79 29.08 14.05
C ILE A 101 16.55 30.08 13.18
N LEU A 102 16.43 29.98 11.85
CA LEU A 102 17.11 30.87 10.91
C LEU A 102 16.60 32.31 11.05
N LEU A 103 15.28 32.50 11.10
CA LEU A 103 14.67 33.82 11.32
C LEU A 103 15.02 34.40 12.69
N ALA A 104 15.03 33.57 13.75
CA ALA A 104 15.47 34.00 15.07
C ALA A 104 16.94 34.45 15.05
N GLY A 105 17.82 33.69 14.39
CA GLY A 105 19.21 34.06 14.22
C GLY A 105 19.41 35.39 13.48
N ILE A 106 18.66 35.61 12.39
CA ILE A 106 18.68 36.90 11.66
C ILE A 106 18.18 38.03 12.55
N PHE A 107 17.08 37.81 13.29
CA PHE A 107 16.50 38.83 14.16
C PHE A 107 17.45 39.22 15.31
N PHE A 108 18.03 38.24 15.99
CA PHE A 108 19.03 38.48 17.03
C PHE A 108 20.31 39.10 16.47
N GLY A 109 20.76 38.66 15.30
CA GLY A 109 21.90 39.25 14.60
C GLY A 109 21.66 40.70 14.21
N TYR A 110 20.46 41.03 13.72
CA TYR A 110 20.07 42.41 13.42
C TYR A 110 20.01 43.28 14.67
N GLN A 111 19.43 42.76 15.76
CA GLN A 111 19.34 43.52 17.01
C GLN A 111 20.72 43.78 17.61
N MET A 112 21.64 42.81 17.60
CA MET A 112 23.01 43.02 18.07
C MET A 112 23.82 43.92 17.12
N GLY A 113 23.67 43.74 15.80
CA GLY A 113 24.37 44.55 14.80
C GLY A 113 23.97 46.03 14.82
N ASN A 114 22.73 46.34 15.22
CA ASN A 114 22.26 47.71 15.38
C ASN A 114 22.55 48.30 16.78
N VAL A 115 23.06 47.49 17.71
CA VAL A 115 23.56 47.93 19.03
C VAL A 115 25.09 48.17 18.99
N THR A 116 25.76 47.78 17.91
CA THR A 116 27.19 48.01 17.68
C THR A 116 27.47 49.19 16.76
N ASP A 117 26.91 50.37 17.07
CA ASP A 117 27.57 51.64 16.72
C ASP A 117 28.83 51.89 17.60
N GLY A 118 29.19 50.93 18.46
CA GLY A 118 30.30 51.01 19.41
C GLY A 118 31.34 49.89 19.34
N PHE A 119 31.38 49.07 18.28
CA PHE A 119 32.48 48.11 18.07
C PHE A 119 32.99 48.14 16.63
N GLY A 120 33.95 49.05 16.40
CA GLY A 120 35.03 48.92 15.42
C GLY A 120 34.63 49.01 13.95
N GLU A 121 34.97 50.15 13.33
CA GLU A 121 35.16 50.24 11.88
C GLU A 121 35.97 49.04 11.36
N ILE A 122 35.31 48.15 10.61
CA ILE A 122 36.04 47.20 9.76
C ILE A 122 36.48 47.99 8.54
N SER A 123 37.68 48.56 8.63
CA SER A 123 38.39 49.21 7.52
C SER A 123 38.72 48.17 6.44
N ILE A 124 38.15 48.31 5.25
CA ILE A 124 38.25 47.38 4.10
C ILE A 124 39.65 47.38 3.43
N ASN A 125 40.69 47.98 4.04
CA ASN A 125 42.03 48.09 3.44
C ASN A 125 43.12 47.21 4.07
N LYS A 126 42.76 46.16 4.82
CA LYS A 126 43.72 45.14 5.31
C LYS A 126 43.38 43.70 4.93
N ILE A 127 42.68 43.52 3.82
CA ILE A 127 42.44 42.20 3.21
C ILE A 127 43.55 41.95 2.18
N THR A 128 44.76 41.65 2.62
CA THR A 128 45.84 41.21 1.69
C THR A 128 46.73 40.09 2.21
N ASP A 129 46.75 39.79 3.52
CA ASP A 129 47.62 38.71 4.04
C ASP A 129 46.87 37.43 4.47
N ALA A 130 45.54 37.47 4.63
CA ALA A 130 44.75 36.29 5.03
C ALA A 130 44.13 35.52 3.85
N ASP A 131 44.16 36.08 2.63
CA ASP A 131 43.53 35.51 1.43
C ASP A 131 44.46 34.56 0.66
N LEU A 132 45.74 34.49 1.05
CA LEU A 132 46.70 33.56 0.46
C LEU A 132 46.52 32.13 1.01
N HIS A 133 46.01 31.97 2.23
CA HIS A 133 45.86 30.66 2.86
C HIS A 133 44.55 29.95 2.47
N SER A 134 43.52 30.71 2.07
CA SER A 134 42.24 30.18 1.59
C SER A 134 42.34 29.60 0.18
N GLN A 135 43.08 30.26 -0.73
CA GLN A 135 43.24 29.77 -2.10
C GLN A 135 44.07 28.48 -2.17
N VAL A 136 45.13 28.35 -1.37
CA VAL A 136 45.95 27.12 -1.29
C VAL A 136 45.16 25.93 -0.73
N PHE A 137 44.19 26.18 0.17
CA PHE A 137 43.38 25.11 0.76
C PHE A 137 42.31 24.59 -0.22
N VAL A 138 41.69 25.48 -0.99
CA VAL A 138 40.67 25.12 -1.99
C VAL A 138 41.31 24.39 -3.17
N GLU A 139 42.49 24.82 -3.62
CA GLU A 139 43.19 24.17 -4.73
C GLU A 139 43.66 22.75 -4.36
N LYS A 140 44.13 22.55 -3.12
CA LYS A 140 44.50 21.22 -2.59
C LYS A 140 43.29 20.27 -2.48
N TYR A 141 42.13 20.78 -2.10
CA TYR A 141 40.90 19.97 -2.01
C TYR A 141 40.35 19.60 -3.39
N LEU A 142 40.44 20.50 -4.37
CA LEU A 142 39.96 20.25 -5.73
C LEU A 142 40.87 19.30 -6.52
N GLN A 143 42.16 19.25 -6.21
CA GLN A 143 43.08 18.26 -6.77
C GLN A 143 42.74 16.82 -6.36
N ASP A 144 42.32 16.60 -5.10
CA ASP A 144 41.88 15.29 -4.61
C ASP A 144 40.59 14.79 -5.30
N PHE A 145 39.75 15.69 -5.82
CA PHE A 145 38.58 15.31 -6.62
C PHE A 145 38.89 15.07 -8.10
N GLN A 146 40.08 15.44 -8.60
CA GLN A 146 40.49 15.14 -9.97
C GLN A 146 41.03 13.71 -10.13
N GLU A 147 41.39 13.03 -9.04
CA GLU A 147 41.70 11.59 -9.03
C GLU A 147 40.47 10.73 -8.72
N VAL A 148 39.33 11.00 -9.40
CA VAL A 148 38.25 10.00 -9.44
C VAL A 148 38.81 8.74 -10.10
N LEU A 149 39.15 7.76 -9.26
CA LEU A 149 39.58 6.42 -9.64
C LEU A 149 38.62 5.86 -10.68
N LYS A 150 39.11 5.61 -11.90
CA LYS A 150 38.37 4.88 -12.94
C LYS A 150 37.89 3.55 -12.35
N GLY A 151 36.58 3.30 -12.38
CA GLY A 151 35.96 2.13 -11.75
C GLY A 151 35.37 2.37 -10.34
N SER A 152 35.33 3.61 -9.85
CA SER A 152 34.61 3.98 -8.62
C SER A 152 33.09 3.94 -8.84
N PRO A 153 32.27 3.54 -7.84
CA PRO A 153 30.80 3.58 -7.91
C PRO A 153 30.22 4.97 -8.23
N ALA A 154 31.01 6.03 -8.05
CA ALA A 154 30.62 7.40 -8.42
C ALA A 154 30.51 7.60 -9.95
N GLU A 155 31.15 6.75 -10.77
CA GLU A 155 31.09 6.80 -12.24
C GLU A 155 29.66 6.59 -12.75
N PHE A 156 28.88 5.73 -12.09
CA PHE A 156 27.47 5.47 -12.43
C PHE A 156 26.61 6.74 -12.36
N TYR A 157 26.88 7.62 -11.39
CA TYR A 157 26.09 8.83 -11.20
C TYR A 157 26.45 9.93 -12.20
N LEU A 158 27.70 9.96 -12.66
CA LEU A 158 28.14 10.94 -13.66
C LEU A 158 27.69 10.54 -15.07
N GLN A 159 27.63 9.25 -15.38
CA GLN A 159 27.26 8.78 -16.72
C GLN A 159 25.75 8.84 -17.01
N ALA A 160 24.91 8.81 -15.96
CA ALA A 160 23.46 8.95 -16.08
C ALA A 160 22.99 10.36 -16.53
N GLU A 161 23.85 11.38 -16.39
CA GLU A 161 23.51 12.77 -16.72
C GLU A 161 23.85 13.14 -18.18
N PHE A 162 24.67 12.35 -18.89
CA PHE A 162 25.15 12.67 -20.24
C PHE A 162 24.44 11.93 -21.39
N ASP A 163 23.42 11.12 -21.10
CA ASP A 163 22.68 10.34 -22.13
C ASP A 163 21.25 10.87 -22.36
N LYS A 164 21.08 12.20 -22.27
CA LYS A 164 19.85 12.92 -22.66
C LYS A 164 20.13 14.03 -23.67
#